data_AF-A0A843J8Q8-F1
#
_entry.id   AF-A0A843J8Q8-F1
#
_cell.length_a   1.000
_cell.length_b   1.000
_cell.length_c   1.000
_cell.angle_alpha   90.00
_cell.angle_beta   90.00
_cell.angle_gamma   90.00
#
_symmetry.space_group_name_H-M   'P 1'
#
loop_
_entity.id
_entity.type
_entity.pdbx_description
1 polymer ?
#
loop_
_entity_poly.entity_id
_entity_poly.type
_entity_poly.pdbx_seq_one_letter_code
_entity_poly.pdbx_strand_id
1 'polypeptide(L)'
;YEHHLPIELAVGEITYQKERKVMCGPVDAVRSQSEKYFIIKPGRGKAGKTAAEMAKELNVPEEEVSRILPPGDCEIKQKVWPEVSEE
;
A
#
# COMPACT_ATOMS: atom_id res chain seq x y z
N TYR A 1 -21.34 16.55 8.86
CA TYR A 1 -20.35 15.55 9.30
C TYR A 1 -20.65 14.29 8.53
N GLU A 2 -19.74 13.84 7.67
CA GLU A 2 -19.91 12.60 6.93
C GLU A 2 -19.35 11.45 7.76
N HIS A 3 -20.18 10.42 7.95
CA HIS A 3 -19.83 9.20 8.69
C HIS A 3 -19.91 8.00 7.76
N HIS A 4 -19.12 6.95 8.04
CA HIS A 4 -19.07 5.69 7.27
C HIS A 4 -18.54 5.79 5.83
N LEU A 5 -17.76 6.84 5.51
CA LEU A 5 -17.04 6.86 4.25
C LEU A 5 -16.10 5.65 4.18
N PRO A 6 -16.14 4.86 3.09
CA PRO A 6 -15.17 3.80 2.87
C PRO A 6 -13.81 4.46 2.61
N ILE A 7 -12.96 4.51 3.63
CA ILE A 7 -11.60 5.01 3.52
C ILE A 7 -10.70 3.84 3.15
N GLU A 8 -10.36 3.76 1.87
CA GLU A 8 -9.38 2.81 1.35
C GLU A 8 -8.20 3.59 0.77
N LEU A 9 -7.01 3.08 1.04
CA LEU A 9 -5.75 3.61 0.51
C LEU A 9 -5.00 2.47 -0.17
N ALA A 10 -4.16 2.81 -1.12
CA ALA A 10 -3.25 1.86 -1.72
C ALA A 10 -1.81 2.10 -1.24
N VAL A 11 -1.05 1.02 -1.14
CA VAL A 11 0.38 1.03 -0.81
C VAL A 11 1.14 0.23 -1.87
N GLY A 12 2.05 0.87 -2.58
CA GLY A 12 2.78 0.22 -3.67
C GLY A 12 4.05 0.95 -4.05
N GLU A 13 4.88 0.29 -4.85
CA GLU A 13 6.07 0.89 -5.43
C GLU A 13 5.69 1.70 -6.66
N ILE A 14 6.18 2.94 -6.72
CA ILE A 14 6.01 3.85 -7.85
C ILE A 14 7.36 4.33 -8.36
N THR A 15 7.41 4.77 -9.61
CA THR A 15 8.54 5.52 -10.14
C THR A 15 8.20 7.01 -10.11
N TYR A 16 8.91 7.78 -9.28
CA TYR A 16 8.72 9.23 -9.16
C TYR A 16 10.06 9.94 -9.28
N GLN A 17 10.14 10.91 -10.19
CA GLN A 17 11.38 11.65 -10.50
C GLN A 17 12.58 10.72 -10.84
N LYS A 18 12.32 9.65 -11.60
CA LYS A 18 13.31 8.62 -12.00
C LYS A 18 13.86 7.78 -10.84
N GLU A 19 13.26 7.86 -9.66
CA GLU A 19 13.60 7.03 -8.52
C GLU A 19 12.42 6.15 -8.12
N ARG A 20 12.72 4.93 -7.68
CA ARG A 20 11.74 4.05 -7.06
C ARG A 20 11.42 4.56 -5.65
N LYS A 21 10.13 4.66 -5.32
CA LYS A 21 9.65 5.04 -3.99
C LYS A 21 8.46 4.17 -3.61
N VAL A 22 8.28 3.95 -2.31
CA VAL A 22 7.03 3.39 -1.76
C VAL A 22 6.06 4.55 -1.51
N MET A 23 4.83 4.43 -1.99
CA MET A 23 3.78 5.42 -1.80
C MET A 23 2.59 4.81 -1.05
N CYS A 24 2.02 5.58 -0.12
CA CYS A 24 0.66 5.36 0.39
C CYS A 24 -0.22 6.52 -0.10
N GLY A 25 -1.38 6.22 -0.68
CA GLY A 25 -2.28 7.26 -1.18
C GLY A 25 -3.60 6.72 -1.73
N PRO A 26 -4.38 7.57 -2.44
CA PRO A 26 -5.61 7.14 -3.09
C PRO A 26 -5.37 5.96 -4.05
N VAL A 27 -6.31 5.02 -4.07
CA VAL A 27 -6.17 3.78 -4.87
C VAL A 27 -5.90 4.07 -6.34
N ASP A 28 -6.64 5.01 -6.93
CA ASP A 28 -6.49 5.36 -8.34
C ASP A 28 -5.10 5.96 -8.66
N ALA A 29 -4.53 6.74 -7.73
CA ALA A 29 -3.23 7.36 -7.92
C ALA A 29 -2.11 6.32 -7.92
N VAL A 30 -2.14 5.37 -6.98
CA VAL A 30 -1.14 4.30 -6.90
C VAL A 30 -1.30 3.34 -8.07
N ARG A 31 -2.54 2.96 -8.41
CA ARG A 31 -2.85 2.08 -9.55
C ARG A 31 -2.34 2.63 -10.88
N SER A 32 -2.36 3.94 -11.08
CA SER A 32 -1.85 4.57 -12.30
C SER A 32 -0.33 4.49 -12.48
N GLN A 33 0.42 4.22 -11.39
CA GLN A 33 1.87 4.27 -11.35
C GLN A 33 2.52 2.97 -10.85
N SER A 34 1.70 1.99 -10.49
CA SER A 34 2.13 0.73 -9.89
C SER A 34 1.23 -0.41 -10.34
N GLU A 35 1.84 -1.46 -10.86
CA GLU A 35 1.15 -2.72 -11.17
C GLU A 35 1.06 -3.63 -9.94
N LYS A 36 1.91 -3.38 -8.94
CA LYS A 36 2.07 -4.19 -7.74
C LYS A 36 1.78 -3.36 -6.49
N TYR A 37 0.54 -3.38 -6.02
CA TYR A 37 0.14 -2.65 -4.81
C TYR A 37 -0.85 -3.42 -3.90
N PHE A 38 -0.91 -2.99 -2.64
CA PHE A 38 -1.89 -3.38 -1.65
C PHE A 38 -3.02 -2.38 -1.58
N ILE A 39 -4.22 -2.81 -1.20
CA ILE A 39 -5.30 -1.94 -0.73
C ILE A 39 -5.46 -2.16 0.77
N ILE A 40 -5.44 -1.08 1.55
CA ILE A 40 -5.53 -1.07 3.01
C ILE A 40 -6.74 -0.26 3.49
N LYS A 41 -7.22 -0.59 4.68
CA LYS A 41 -8.21 0.19 5.43
C LYS A 41 -7.62 0.72 6.73
N PRO A 42 -7.55 2.05 6.92
CA PRO A 42 -7.09 2.65 8.18
C PRO A 42 -8.10 2.47 9.33
N GLY A 43 -7.61 2.50 10.57
CA GLY A 43 -8.42 2.51 11.81
C GLY A 43 -8.87 1.15 12.32
N ARG A 44 -8.42 0.05 11.70
CA ARG A 44 -8.63 -1.32 12.18
C ARG A 44 -7.35 -2.13 11.96
N GLY A 45 -7.11 -3.15 12.79
CA GLY A 45 -6.00 -4.09 12.59
C GLY A 45 -4.84 -3.90 13.57
N LYS A 46 -3.61 -4.25 13.13
CA LYS A 46 -2.35 -4.10 13.90
C LYS A 46 -1.25 -3.62 12.96
N ALA A 47 -1.05 -2.31 12.85
CA ALA A 47 -0.22 -1.72 11.77
C ALA A 47 1.21 -2.28 11.66
N GLY A 48 1.89 -2.57 12.77
CA GLY A 48 3.26 -3.10 12.73
C GLY A 48 3.35 -4.46 12.00
N LYS A 49 2.37 -5.35 12.18
CA LYS A 49 2.35 -6.63 11.45
C LYS A 49 2.06 -6.42 9.96
N THR A 50 1.19 -5.47 9.66
CA THR A 50 0.78 -5.11 8.30
C THR A 50 1.96 -4.52 7.51
N ALA A 51 2.77 -3.64 8.13
CA ALA A 51 3.95 -3.07 7.51
C ALA A 51 4.99 -4.13 7.15
N ALA A 52 5.32 -5.03 8.08
CA ALA A 52 6.26 -6.13 7.84
C ALA A 52 5.81 -7.05 6.69
N GLU A 53 4.50 -7.37 6.61
CA GLU A 53 3.95 -8.18 5.51
C GLU A 53 4.09 -7.48 4.16
N MET A 54 3.67 -6.22 4.06
CA MET A 54 3.78 -5.44 2.81
C MET A 54 5.25 -5.25 2.40
N ALA A 55 6.13 -5.00 3.36
CA ALA A 55 7.55 -4.81 3.10
C ALA A 55 8.20 -6.06 2.50
N LYS A 56 7.89 -7.23 3.04
CA LYS A 56 8.35 -8.53 2.53
C LYS A 56 7.90 -8.76 1.09
N GLU A 57 6.63 -8.49 0.81
CA GLU A 57 6.03 -8.75 -0.50
C GLU A 57 6.48 -7.74 -1.56
N LEU A 58 6.67 -6.46 -1.20
CA LEU A 58 7.24 -5.44 -2.09
C LEU A 58 8.77 -5.55 -2.19
N ASN A 59 9.41 -6.39 -1.38
CA ASN A 59 10.86 -6.52 -1.29
C ASN A 59 11.56 -5.18 -0.95
N VAL A 60 11.03 -4.50 0.06
CA VAL A 60 11.51 -3.19 0.53
C VAL A 60 11.80 -3.20 2.03
N PRO A 61 12.60 -2.27 2.57
CA PRO A 61 12.78 -2.15 4.01
C PRO A 61 11.44 -1.86 4.72
N GLU A 62 11.19 -2.53 5.85
CA GLU A 62 9.97 -2.32 6.64
C GLU A 62 9.81 -0.86 7.09
N GLU A 63 10.92 -0.20 7.41
CA GLU A 63 10.94 1.23 7.77
C GLU A 63 10.36 2.11 6.67
N GLU A 64 10.61 1.79 5.40
CA GLU A 64 10.09 2.57 4.27
C GLU A 64 8.57 2.48 4.16
N VAL A 65 7.99 1.33 4.49
CA VAL A 65 6.54 1.12 4.52
C VAL A 65 5.96 1.75 5.79
N SER A 66 6.59 1.53 6.94
CA SER A 66 6.11 2.02 8.23
C SER A 66 6.00 3.55 8.27
N ARG A 67 6.98 4.27 7.70
CA ARG A 67 6.99 5.74 7.68
C ARG A 67 5.94 6.37 6.75
N ILE A 68 5.44 5.63 5.76
CA ILE A 68 4.45 6.13 4.78
C ILE A 68 3.02 5.73 5.14
N LEU A 69 2.84 4.77 6.05
CA LEU A 69 1.51 4.36 6.47
C LEU A 69 0.83 5.46 7.28
N PRO A 70 -0.50 5.58 7.16
CA PRO A 70 -1.26 6.45 8.04
C PRO A 70 -1.02 6.04 9.50
N PRO A 71 -0.98 7.00 10.44
CA PRO A 71 -0.78 6.70 11.85
C PRO A 71 -1.94 5.84 12.39
N GLY A 72 -1.63 5.00 13.38
CA GLY A 72 -2.58 4.06 13.96
C GLY A 72 -2.61 2.73 13.22
N ASP A 73 -3.68 1.96 13.42
CA ASP A 73 -3.80 0.61 12.86
C ASP A 73 -4.27 0.60 11.41
N CYS A 74 -3.82 -0.40 10.64
CA CYS A 74 -4.30 -0.68 9.30
C CYS A 74 -4.48 -2.18 9.05
N GLU A 75 -5.44 -2.48 8.16
CA GLU A 75 -5.79 -3.83 7.72
C GLU A 75 -5.59 -3.94 6.21
N ILE A 76 -4.90 -4.98 5.73
CA ILE A 76 -4.83 -5.29 4.29
C ILE A 76 -6.17 -5.86 3.86
N LYS A 77 -6.79 -5.21 2.87
CA LYS A 77 -8.07 -5.64 2.28
C LYS A 77 -7.84 -6.49 1.03
N GLN A 78 -6.85 -6.13 0.21
CA GLN A 78 -6.59 -6.78 -1.06
C GLN A 78 -5.11 -6.66 -1.45
N LYS A 79 -4.63 -7.66 -2.19
CA LYS A 79 -3.34 -7.68 -2.89
C LYS A 79 -3.61 -7.62 -4.40
N VAL A 80 -2.97 -6.73 -5.14
CA VAL A 80 -3.19 -6.57 -6.59
C VAL A 80 -1.86 -6.70 -7.32
N TRP A 81 -1.63 -7.89 -7.91
CA TRP A 81 -0.42 -8.23 -8.66
C TRP A 81 -0.75 -8.39 -10.15
N PRO A 82 0.20 -8.06 -11.06
CA PRO A 82 0.06 -8.44 -12.45
C PRO A 82 0.11 -9.97 -12.53
N GLU A 83 -0.85 -10.58 -13.23
CA GLU A 83 -0.72 -11.98 -13.62
C GLU A 83 0.50 -12.08 -14.54
N VAL A 84 1.46 -12.92 -14.17
CA VAL A 84 2.61 -13.18 -15.02
C VAL A 84 2.07 -13.94 -16.23
N SER A 85 1.89 -13.25 -17.36
CA SER A 85 1.76 -13.92 -18.65
C SER A 85 3.14 -14.48 -18.98
N GLU A 86 3.37 -15.74 -18.61
CA GLU A 86 4.46 -16.52 -19.21
C GLU A 86 4.18 -16.64 -20.72
N GLU A 87 4.96 -15.93 -21.53
CA GLU A 87 5.15 -16.19 -22.96
C GLU A 87 6.23 -17.27 -23.16
#